data_AF-A0A3D6ETV0-F1
#
_entry.id   AF-A0A3D6ETV0-F1
#
_cell.length_a   1.000
_cell.length_b   1.000
_cell.length_c   1.000
_cell.angle_alpha   90.00
_cell.angle_beta   90.00
_cell.angle_gamma   90.00
#
_symmetry.space_group_name_H-M   'P 1'
#
loop_
_entity.id
_entity.type
_entity.pdbx_description
1 polymer ?
#
loop_
_entity_poly.entity_id
_entity_poly.type
_entity_poly.pdbx_seq_one_letter_code
_entity_poly.pdbx_strand_id
1 'polypeptide(L)'
;MTRLLLTITLTLLLGNSVLLAQELYTARGFWQETKKETYRKIADRKLKGDSLTTSELAYLEDYEKYLASYYERLSDEEKRKYQQQKTQWDFELAAPSTNTKDFELRTRDRLINGVYGAYYGISIVVGTEASGPAAVGIIPLTAGLWQLGPVINKKKYQGINANTIRAGNSGRLLGLVNGAFLGLALAGDSDNSGNTALLFSTAGSIALGEIGFQTQKRKNFSEGHIEMMRHYGFLGPFTAGMIIASSETSDNHAIGAGLLGGGVVGLVIGHNVAKKYDYSQGDVDAISALSIVSAGFGFALVAESLNANDNPGVFLLPAATTIVGSMLGQKSVKGIHLTKSQGNMISFATGGAALVGLGLMVVLEAESGLLAIGVPSLFALIAHQAMFTSYKKENLAQLKLGQSANKRLQLSMNVAPENYFTNKRAGEKIVQTGQLSNPIVKLRLKF
;
A
#
# COMPACT_ATOMS: atom_id res chain seq x y z
N MET A 1 10.42 -20.13 -30.41
CA MET A 1 10.73 -19.09 -29.41
C MET A 1 9.70 -19.06 -28.27
N THR A 2 8.40 -19.17 -28.56
CA THR A 2 7.28 -19.31 -27.59
C THR A 2 7.44 -20.46 -26.59
N ARG A 3 7.89 -21.66 -27.02
CA ARG A 3 8.16 -22.78 -26.10
C ARG A 3 9.27 -22.45 -25.09
N LEU A 4 10.37 -21.84 -25.52
CA LEU A 4 11.50 -21.49 -24.65
C LEU A 4 11.11 -20.48 -23.56
N LEU A 5 10.28 -19.49 -23.93
CA LEU A 5 9.79 -18.47 -23.01
C LEU A 5 8.82 -19.05 -21.99
N LEU A 6 7.89 -19.92 -22.42
CA LEU A 6 6.99 -20.64 -21.52
C LEU A 6 7.77 -21.53 -20.54
N THR A 7 8.84 -22.19 -21.00
CA THR A 7 9.70 -23.00 -20.11
C THR A 7 10.42 -22.13 -19.08
N ILE A 8 10.90 -20.93 -19.45
CA ILE A 8 11.55 -19.98 -18.54
C ILE A 8 10.56 -19.43 -17.50
N THR A 9 9.33 -19.09 -17.91
CA THR A 9 8.29 -18.64 -16.98
C THR A 9 7.87 -19.76 -16.02
N LEU A 10 7.75 -21.00 -16.51
CA LEU A 10 7.43 -22.16 -15.67
C LEU A 10 8.58 -22.52 -14.71
N THR A 11 9.85 -22.40 -15.13
CA THR A 11 11.02 -22.62 -14.25
C THR A 11 11.17 -21.53 -13.20
N LEU A 12 10.80 -20.28 -13.50
CA LEU A 12 10.77 -19.19 -12.50
C LEU A 12 9.63 -19.36 -11.49
N LEU A 13 8.50 -19.93 -11.90
CA LEU A 13 7.36 -20.24 -11.01
C LEU A 13 7.63 -21.48 -10.13
N LEU A 14 8.29 -22.51 -10.67
CA LEU A 14 8.64 -23.74 -9.95
C LEU A 14 9.92 -23.62 -9.11
N GLY A 15 10.83 -22.70 -9.45
CA GLY A 15 12.07 -22.45 -8.68
C GLY A 15 11.84 -21.83 -7.29
N ASN A 16 10.60 -21.43 -6.96
CA ASN A 16 10.25 -20.81 -5.68
C ASN A 16 9.57 -21.75 -4.68
N SER A 17 9.23 -23.00 -5.04
CA SER A 17 8.52 -23.93 -4.16
C SER A 17 9.43 -24.83 -3.31
N VAL A 18 10.75 -24.84 -3.55
CA VAL A 18 11.71 -25.73 -2.86
C VAL A 18 12.27 -25.16 -1.54
N LEU A 19 11.89 -23.94 -1.15
CA LEU A 19 12.30 -23.31 0.13
C LEU A 19 11.15 -23.17 1.14
N LEU A 20 10.12 -24.01 1.04
CA LEU A 20 8.91 -23.94 1.88
C LEU A 20 8.95 -24.76 3.18
N ALA A 21 10.10 -25.30 3.58
CA ALA A 21 10.20 -26.23 4.72
C ALA A 21 11.08 -25.77 5.91
N GLN A 22 11.67 -24.57 5.88
CA GLN A 22 12.41 -23.98 6.99
C GLN A 22 12.01 -22.50 7.01
N GLU A 23 11.40 -21.90 8.04
CA GLU A 23 11.87 -21.82 9.42
C GLU A 23 10.67 -21.58 10.35
N LEU A 24 10.43 -22.51 11.29
CA LEU A 24 9.39 -22.33 12.34
C LEU A 24 9.77 -21.24 13.37
N TYR A 25 11.05 -20.88 13.44
CA TYR A 25 11.63 -20.00 14.47
C TYR A 25 12.30 -18.80 13.80
N THR A 26 11.71 -17.61 13.96
CA THR A 26 12.24 -16.35 13.44
C THR A 26 12.51 -15.35 14.57
N ALA A 27 13.46 -14.45 14.35
CA ALA A 27 13.87 -13.36 15.23
C ALA A 27 12.71 -12.43 15.60
N ARG A 28 11.86 -12.10 14.62
CA ARG A 28 10.66 -11.28 14.84
C ARG A 28 9.63 -12.05 15.65
N GLY A 29 9.45 -13.35 15.39
CA GLY A 29 8.58 -14.21 16.20
C GLY A 29 9.04 -14.27 17.66
N PHE A 30 10.34 -14.50 17.89
CA PHE A 30 10.93 -14.46 19.22
C PHE A 30 10.69 -13.10 19.90
N TRP A 31 10.96 -11.99 19.22
CA TRP A 31 10.71 -10.65 19.76
C TRP A 31 9.23 -10.45 20.12
N GLN A 32 8.28 -10.85 19.28
CA GLN A 32 6.84 -10.76 19.58
C GLN A 32 6.47 -11.57 20.83
N GLU A 33 7.03 -12.76 20.99
CA GLU A 33 6.83 -13.61 22.17
C GLU A 33 7.37 -12.94 23.45
N THR A 34 8.50 -12.22 23.37
CA THR A 34 9.02 -11.42 24.52
C THR A 34 8.17 -10.20 24.86
N LYS A 35 7.32 -9.74 23.94
CA LYS A 35 6.45 -8.56 24.12
C LYS A 35 4.99 -8.91 24.42
N LYS A 36 4.64 -10.19 24.58
CA LYS A 36 3.29 -10.57 24.99
C LYS A 36 2.91 -9.89 26.31
N GLU A 37 1.72 -9.28 26.32
CA GLU A 37 1.26 -8.43 27.41
C GLU A 37 1.17 -9.18 28.75
N THR A 38 0.70 -10.43 28.74
CA THR A 38 0.60 -11.29 29.92
C THR A 38 1.96 -11.52 30.58
N TYR A 39 2.96 -11.91 29.78
CA TYR A 39 4.32 -12.10 30.25
C TYR A 39 4.93 -10.78 30.78
N ARG A 40 4.80 -9.68 30.02
CA ARG A 40 5.36 -8.38 30.41
C ARG A 40 4.80 -7.86 31.72
N LYS A 41 3.49 -7.96 31.94
CA LYS A 41 2.84 -7.50 33.18
C LYS A 41 3.32 -8.28 34.40
N ILE A 42 3.46 -9.60 34.27
CA ILE A 42 3.91 -10.48 35.38
C ILE A 42 5.41 -10.24 35.64
N ALA A 43 6.23 -10.15 34.59
CA ALA A 43 7.67 -9.87 34.70
C ALA A 43 7.95 -8.48 35.30
N ASP A 44 7.23 -7.44 34.88
CA ASP A 44 7.37 -6.09 35.43
C ASP A 44 6.98 -6.05 36.92
N ARG A 45 5.95 -6.80 37.33
CA ARG A 45 5.58 -6.95 38.75
C ARG A 45 6.67 -7.64 39.57
N LYS A 46 7.26 -8.72 39.02
CA LYS A 46 8.43 -9.40 39.61
C LYS A 46 9.60 -8.43 39.82
N LEU A 47 9.91 -7.62 38.81
CA LEU A 47 11.01 -6.64 38.85
C LEU A 47 10.76 -5.51 39.85
N LYS A 48 9.50 -5.13 40.07
CA LYS A 48 9.10 -4.11 41.07
C LYS A 48 9.04 -4.64 42.49
N GLY A 49 9.20 -5.96 42.69
CA GLY A 49 9.10 -6.59 44.01
C GLY A 49 7.67 -6.84 44.47
N ASP A 50 6.68 -6.77 43.57
CA ASP A 50 5.29 -7.07 43.92
C ASP A 50 5.12 -8.57 44.19
N SER A 51 4.22 -8.93 45.11
CA SER A 51 3.88 -10.33 45.34
C SER A 51 3.18 -10.93 44.12
N LEU A 52 3.66 -12.10 43.70
CA LEU A 52 3.10 -12.90 42.62
C LEU A 52 2.36 -14.10 43.20
N THR A 53 1.26 -14.48 42.55
CA THR A 53 0.56 -15.73 42.88
C THR A 53 1.39 -16.95 42.46
N THR A 54 1.14 -18.11 43.07
CA THR A 54 1.80 -19.37 42.70
C THR A 54 1.61 -19.71 41.22
N SER A 55 0.44 -19.42 40.66
CA SER A 55 0.15 -19.61 39.23
C SER A 55 0.93 -18.65 38.32
N GLU A 56 1.14 -17.40 38.75
CA GLU A 56 1.93 -16.42 38.00
C GLU A 56 3.42 -16.75 38.03
N LEU A 57 3.94 -17.28 39.15
CA LEU A 57 5.31 -17.77 39.26
C LEU A 57 5.54 -18.98 38.34
N ALA A 58 4.67 -19.98 38.38
CA ALA A 58 4.75 -21.15 37.51
C ALA A 58 4.66 -20.76 36.03
N TYR A 59 3.71 -19.88 35.68
CA TYR A 59 3.60 -19.34 34.32
C TYR A 59 4.90 -18.65 33.86
N LEU A 60 5.48 -17.81 34.71
CA LEU A 60 6.69 -17.06 34.36
C LEU A 60 7.89 -17.99 34.17
N GLU A 61 8.04 -19.01 35.01
CA GLU A 61 9.10 -20.01 34.88
C GLU A 61 8.95 -20.84 33.59
N ASP A 62 7.75 -21.35 33.31
CA ASP A 62 7.47 -22.10 32.08
C ASP A 62 7.67 -21.24 30.83
N TYR A 63 7.26 -19.97 30.90
CA TYR A 63 7.35 -19.05 29.77
C TYR A 63 8.79 -18.57 29.53
N GLU A 64 9.59 -18.35 30.57
CA GLU A 64 11.03 -18.07 30.45
C GLU A 64 11.77 -19.27 29.83
N LYS A 65 11.43 -20.50 30.24
CA LYS A 65 11.96 -21.73 29.63
C LYS A 65 11.57 -21.87 28.16
N TYR A 66 10.32 -21.54 27.82
CA TYR A 66 9.86 -21.48 26.43
C TYR A 66 10.65 -20.45 25.61
N LEU A 67 10.84 -19.23 26.12
CA LEU A 67 11.62 -18.19 25.43
C LEU A 67 13.08 -18.61 25.24
N ALA A 68 13.71 -19.19 26.27
CA ALA A 68 15.07 -19.71 26.15
C ALA A 68 15.18 -20.79 25.05
N SER A 69 14.26 -21.76 25.06
CA SER A 69 14.25 -22.80 24.02
C SER A 69 13.96 -22.24 22.63
N TYR A 70 13.08 -21.24 22.52
CA TYR A 70 12.82 -20.54 21.26
C TYR A 70 14.11 -19.87 20.75
N TYR A 71 14.82 -19.15 21.63
CA TYR A 71 16.05 -18.45 21.26
C TYR A 71 17.17 -19.41 20.84
N GLU A 72 17.33 -20.54 21.53
CA GLU A 72 18.30 -21.57 21.18
C GLU A 72 18.06 -22.15 19.78
N ARG A 73 16.78 -22.36 19.43
CA ARG A 73 16.33 -22.89 18.14
C ARG A 73 16.44 -21.88 16.99
N LEU A 74 16.72 -20.60 17.25
CA LEU A 74 17.01 -19.64 16.19
C LEU A 74 18.33 -19.99 15.50
N SER A 75 18.36 -19.88 14.17
CA SER A 75 19.60 -19.91 13.40
C SER A 75 20.52 -18.76 13.82
N ASP A 76 21.83 -18.90 13.63
CA ASP A 76 22.79 -17.84 13.98
C ASP A 76 22.52 -16.53 13.21
N GLU A 77 21.99 -16.64 11.99
CA GLU A 77 21.53 -15.50 11.19
C GLU A 77 20.35 -14.78 11.85
N GLU A 78 19.32 -15.51 12.29
CA GLU A 78 18.16 -14.93 12.98
C GLU A 78 18.55 -14.41 14.39
N LYS A 79 19.49 -15.04 15.10
CA LYS A 79 20.05 -14.49 16.35
C LYS A 79 20.72 -13.13 16.11
N ARG A 80 21.53 -13.00 15.07
CA ARG A 80 22.14 -11.72 14.67
C ARG A 80 21.09 -10.69 14.30
N LYS A 81 20.08 -11.08 13.52
CA LYS A 81 18.97 -10.21 13.10
C LYS A 81 18.16 -9.70 14.30
N TYR A 82 17.88 -10.55 15.28
CA TYR A 82 17.25 -10.16 16.53
C TYR A 82 18.06 -9.07 17.24
N GLN A 83 19.37 -9.25 17.41
CA GLN A 83 20.22 -8.26 18.09
C GLN A 83 20.28 -6.92 17.31
N GLN A 84 20.29 -6.97 15.99
CA GLN A 84 20.33 -5.77 15.15
C GLN A 84 19.01 -4.99 15.13
N GLN A 85 17.87 -5.70 15.15
CA GLN A 85 16.55 -5.09 14.89
C GLN A 85 15.70 -4.90 16.16
N LYS A 86 16.05 -5.52 17.29
CA LYS A 86 15.29 -5.40 18.56
C LYS A 86 14.99 -3.96 18.94
N THR A 87 15.98 -3.07 18.84
CA THR A 87 15.82 -1.66 19.21
C THR A 87 14.81 -0.95 18.30
N GLN A 88 14.86 -1.20 16.98
CA GLN A 88 13.90 -0.64 16.02
C GLN A 88 12.49 -1.15 16.29
N TRP A 89 12.34 -2.43 16.60
CA TRP A 89 11.06 -3.03 16.93
C TRP A 89 10.49 -2.49 18.25
N ASP A 90 11.34 -2.27 19.24
CA ASP A 90 10.96 -1.62 20.50
C ASP A 90 10.46 -0.18 20.27
N PHE A 91 11.05 0.54 19.32
CA PHE A 91 10.58 1.86 18.90
C PHE A 91 9.22 1.82 18.17
N GLU A 92 8.97 0.81 17.33
CA GLU A 92 7.65 0.61 16.70
C GLU A 92 6.54 0.45 17.75
N LEU A 93 6.85 -0.21 18.87
CA LEU A 93 5.91 -0.45 19.96
C LEU A 93 5.75 0.78 20.88
N ALA A 94 6.82 1.56 21.06
CA ALA A 94 6.88 2.71 21.96
C ALA A 94 6.45 4.04 21.33
N ALA A 95 6.22 4.10 20.02
CA ALA A 95 5.77 5.32 19.35
C ALA A 95 4.42 5.78 19.95
N PRO A 96 4.35 6.99 20.56
CA PRO A 96 3.11 7.46 21.15
C PRO A 96 2.04 7.61 20.06
N SER A 97 0.89 6.97 20.27
CA SER A 97 -0.34 7.25 19.51
C SER A 97 -0.75 8.70 19.83
N THR A 98 -0.26 9.65 19.05
CA THR A 98 -0.71 11.04 19.16
C THR A 98 -2.19 11.09 18.78
N ASN A 99 -3.05 11.33 19.77
CA ASN A 99 -4.52 11.45 19.63
C ASN A 99 -4.97 12.43 18.54
N THR A 100 -4.10 13.34 18.10
CA THR A 100 -4.33 14.24 16.96
C THR A 100 -4.37 13.54 15.60
N LYS A 101 -3.61 12.45 15.40
CA LYS A 101 -3.67 11.66 14.15
C LYS A 101 -4.99 10.90 14.01
N ASP A 102 -5.62 10.55 15.12
CA ASP A 102 -6.82 9.70 15.15
C ASP A 102 -8.05 10.43 14.58
N PHE A 103 -8.18 11.75 14.80
CA PHE A 103 -9.28 12.54 14.26
C PHE A 103 -9.16 12.78 12.74
N GLU A 104 -7.95 13.09 12.26
CA GLU A 104 -7.67 13.33 10.85
C GLU A 104 -7.82 12.05 10.03
N LEU A 105 -7.32 10.92 10.55
CA LEU A 105 -7.50 9.60 9.96
C LEU A 105 -8.99 9.21 9.85
N ARG A 106 -9.78 9.49 10.90
CA ARG A 106 -11.23 9.22 10.90
C ARG A 106 -12.00 10.12 9.92
N THR A 107 -11.58 11.36 9.73
CA THR A 107 -12.22 12.29 8.79
C THR A 107 -11.94 11.90 7.34
N ARG A 108 -10.68 11.59 7.03
CA ARG A 108 -10.27 11.12 5.70
C ARG A 108 -10.90 9.76 5.39
N ASP A 109 -10.97 8.85 6.35
CA ASP A 109 -11.63 7.56 6.16
C ASP A 109 -13.14 7.72 5.88
N ARG A 110 -13.83 8.61 6.59
CA ARG A 110 -15.24 8.94 6.30
C ARG A 110 -15.43 9.43 4.88
N LEU A 111 -14.56 10.31 4.38
CA LEU A 111 -14.62 10.80 3.01
C LEU A 111 -14.41 9.67 2.00
N ILE A 112 -13.40 8.82 2.21
CA ILE A 112 -13.12 7.67 1.35
C ILE A 112 -14.31 6.67 1.37
N ASN A 113 -14.87 6.39 2.54
CA ASN A 113 -16.08 5.57 2.69
C ASN A 113 -17.25 6.17 1.90
N GLY A 114 -17.44 7.49 1.93
CA GLY A 114 -18.46 8.19 1.15
C GLY A 114 -18.26 8.06 -0.35
N VAL A 115 -17.02 8.18 -0.84
CA VAL A 115 -16.68 7.98 -2.26
C VAL A 115 -17.00 6.55 -2.71
N TYR A 116 -16.61 5.53 -1.93
CA TYR A 116 -17.00 4.14 -2.21
C TYR A 116 -18.52 3.97 -2.16
N GLY A 117 -19.20 4.58 -1.19
CA GLY A 117 -20.66 4.56 -1.10
C GLY A 117 -21.35 5.18 -2.32
N ALA A 118 -20.81 6.27 -2.86
CA ALA A 118 -21.30 6.87 -4.11
C ALA A 118 -21.11 5.91 -5.30
N TYR A 119 -19.95 5.28 -5.40
CA TYR A 119 -19.70 4.26 -6.43
C TYR A 119 -20.67 3.07 -6.34
N TYR A 120 -20.96 2.59 -5.13
CA TYR A 120 -21.95 1.53 -4.92
C TYR A 120 -23.35 1.99 -5.31
N GLY A 121 -23.69 3.26 -5.06
CA GLY A 121 -24.95 3.86 -5.51
C GLY A 121 -25.07 3.88 -7.03
N ILE A 122 -24.02 4.30 -7.73
CA ILE A 122 -23.96 4.25 -9.20
C ILE A 122 -24.18 2.82 -9.69
N SER A 123 -23.53 1.85 -9.06
CA SER A 123 -23.66 0.43 -9.44
C SER A 123 -25.08 -0.11 -9.21
N ILE A 124 -25.75 0.31 -8.13
CA ILE A 124 -27.15 -0.04 -7.87
C ILE A 124 -28.06 0.58 -8.93
N VAL A 125 -27.88 1.87 -9.26
CA VAL A 125 -28.67 2.56 -10.28
C VAL A 125 -28.56 1.85 -11.62
N VAL A 126 -27.33 1.55 -12.06
CA VAL A 126 -27.07 0.82 -13.30
C VAL A 126 -27.65 -0.59 -13.26
N GLY A 127 -27.41 -1.34 -12.18
CA GLY A 127 -27.86 -2.74 -12.07
C GLY A 127 -29.36 -2.92 -11.90
N THR A 128 -30.08 -1.90 -11.41
CA THR A 128 -31.55 -1.91 -11.28
C THR A 128 -32.24 -1.14 -12.39
N GLU A 129 -31.47 -0.57 -13.34
CA GLU A 129 -31.95 0.31 -14.40
C GLU A 129 -32.84 1.44 -13.86
N ALA A 130 -32.54 1.92 -12.65
CA ALA A 130 -33.31 2.98 -12.01
C ALA A 130 -33.18 4.28 -12.82
N SER A 131 -34.30 4.98 -13.00
CA SER A 131 -34.36 6.22 -13.77
C SER A 131 -35.02 7.36 -12.99
N GLY A 132 -34.88 8.58 -13.53
CA GLY A 132 -35.50 9.78 -12.96
C GLY A 132 -34.94 10.20 -11.59
N PRO A 133 -35.73 10.90 -10.75
CA PRO A 133 -35.28 11.43 -9.46
C PRO A 133 -34.79 10.36 -8.48
N ALA A 134 -35.33 9.13 -8.55
CA ALA A 134 -34.93 8.02 -7.70
C ALA A 134 -33.46 7.61 -7.96
N ALA A 135 -33.05 7.55 -9.23
CA ALA A 135 -31.68 7.25 -9.63
C ALA A 135 -30.67 8.26 -9.07
N VAL A 136 -31.00 9.55 -9.17
CA VAL A 136 -30.17 10.64 -8.65
C VAL A 136 -30.10 10.61 -7.12
N GLY A 137 -31.19 10.20 -6.44
CA GLY A 137 -31.25 10.10 -4.97
C GLY A 137 -30.47 8.93 -4.37
N ILE A 138 -30.37 7.79 -5.08
CA ILE A 138 -29.69 6.58 -4.59
C ILE A 138 -28.21 6.87 -4.30
N ILE A 139 -27.52 7.61 -5.18
CA ILE A 139 -26.07 7.90 -5.06
C ILE A 139 -25.69 8.65 -3.77
N PRO A 140 -26.28 9.82 -3.46
CA PRO A 140 -25.99 10.53 -2.21
C PRO A 140 -26.48 9.77 -0.98
N LEU A 141 -27.58 9.00 -1.08
CA LEU A 141 -28.06 8.16 0.03
C LEU A 141 -27.04 7.07 0.38
N THR A 142 -26.55 6.33 -0.60
CA THR A 142 -25.52 5.29 -0.36
C THR A 142 -24.21 5.92 0.10
N ALA A 143 -23.79 7.04 -0.47
CA ALA A 143 -22.60 7.79 0.00
C ALA A 143 -22.72 8.17 1.49
N GLY A 144 -23.86 8.75 1.87
CA GLY A 144 -24.13 9.15 3.26
C GLY A 144 -24.17 7.96 4.22
N LEU A 145 -24.85 6.87 3.86
CA LEU A 145 -24.92 5.66 4.69
C LEU A 145 -23.53 5.07 4.95
N TRP A 146 -22.67 5.00 3.92
CA TRP A 146 -21.31 4.49 4.08
C TRP A 146 -20.42 5.43 4.89
N GLN A 147 -20.60 6.76 4.76
CA GLN A 147 -19.92 7.74 5.59
C GLN A 147 -20.33 7.64 7.07
N LEU A 148 -21.58 7.27 7.35
CA LEU A 148 -22.12 7.05 8.69
C LEU A 148 -21.76 5.68 9.27
N GLY A 149 -21.20 4.76 8.49
CA GLY A 149 -20.85 3.40 8.93
C GLY A 149 -20.11 3.31 10.27
N PRO A 150 -19.04 4.11 10.51
CA PRO A 150 -18.34 4.13 11.80
C PRO A 150 -19.18 4.64 12.98
N VAL A 151 -20.18 5.49 12.71
CA VAL A 151 -21.11 6.03 13.72
C VAL A 151 -22.18 4.99 14.06
N ILE A 152 -22.69 4.28 13.06
CA ILE A 152 -23.74 3.27 13.19
C ILE A 152 -23.19 2.00 13.84
N ASN A 153 -21.99 1.55 13.46
CA ASN A 153 -21.39 0.31 13.95
C ASN A 153 -20.19 0.54 14.87
N LYS A 154 -20.39 1.24 16.00
CA LYS A 154 -19.30 1.60 16.92
C LYS A 154 -18.45 0.39 17.37
N LYS A 155 -19.08 -0.77 17.64
CA LYS A 155 -18.39 -1.99 18.07
C LYS A 155 -17.36 -2.49 17.04
N LYS A 156 -17.70 -2.47 15.75
CA LYS A 156 -16.78 -2.88 14.68
C LYS A 156 -15.52 -2.01 14.64
N TYR A 157 -15.68 -0.71 14.85
CA TYR A 157 -14.60 0.29 14.78
C TYR A 157 -13.88 0.53 16.12
N GLN A 158 -14.19 -0.24 17.18
CA GLN A 158 -13.41 -0.21 18.42
C GLN A 158 -12.03 -0.85 18.23
N GLY A 159 -11.00 -0.18 18.78
CA GLY A 159 -9.62 -0.66 18.81
C GLY A 159 -8.93 -0.72 17.43
N ILE A 160 -9.45 -0.01 16.43
CA ILE A 160 -8.82 0.03 15.11
C ILE A 160 -7.67 1.03 15.06
N ASN A 161 -6.65 0.70 14.28
CA ASN A 161 -5.53 1.60 13.97
C ASN A 161 -5.56 2.02 12.49
N ALA A 162 -4.66 2.92 12.11
CA ALA A 162 -4.51 3.39 10.73
C ALA A 162 -4.33 2.23 9.73
N ASN A 163 -3.57 1.20 10.11
CA ASN A 163 -3.30 0.03 9.28
C ASN A 163 -4.59 -0.77 9.01
N THR A 164 -5.49 -0.88 9.99
CA THR A 164 -6.79 -1.56 9.85
C THR A 164 -7.67 -0.87 8.81
N ILE A 165 -7.77 0.46 8.90
CA ILE A 165 -8.49 1.28 7.93
C ILE A 165 -7.87 1.11 6.54
N ARG A 166 -6.54 1.16 6.47
CA ARG A 166 -5.79 1.05 5.23
C ARG A 166 -5.97 -0.32 4.57
N ALA A 167 -5.88 -1.41 5.33
CA ALA A 167 -6.13 -2.75 4.82
C ALA A 167 -7.55 -2.89 4.28
N GLY A 168 -8.53 -2.31 4.97
CA GLY A 168 -9.91 -2.24 4.48
C GLY A 168 -10.03 -1.48 3.15
N ASN A 169 -9.39 -0.32 3.03
CA ASN A 169 -9.42 0.48 1.79
C ASN A 169 -8.67 -0.20 0.63
N SER A 170 -7.51 -0.81 0.89
CA SER A 170 -6.80 -1.64 -0.10
C SER A 170 -7.66 -2.83 -0.53
N GLY A 171 -8.35 -3.48 0.40
CA GLY A 171 -9.29 -4.56 0.12
C GLY A 171 -10.45 -4.11 -0.77
N ARG A 172 -11.05 -2.94 -0.50
CA ARG A 172 -12.10 -2.37 -1.35
C ARG A 172 -11.61 -2.09 -2.76
N LEU A 173 -10.48 -1.40 -2.87
CA LEU A 173 -9.89 -1.07 -4.15
C LEU A 173 -9.58 -2.32 -4.99
N LEU A 174 -8.94 -3.33 -4.39
CA LEU A 174 -8.69 -4.61 -5.05
C LEU A 174 -9.98 -5.37 -5.35
N GLY A 175 -11.01 -5.21 -4.51
CA GLY A 175 -12.32 -5.81 -4.72
C GLY A 175 -13.11 -5.21 -5.86
N LEU A 176 -12.96 -3.90 -6.12
CA LEU A 176 -13.50 -3.27 -7.34
C LEU A 176 -12.91 -3.94 -8.59
N VAL A 177 -11.59 -4.07 -8.60
CA VAL A 177 -10.84 -4.59 -9.74
C VAL A 177 -11.11 -6.09 -9.94
N ASN A 178 -10.91 -6.91 -8.90
CA ASN A 178 -11.13 -8.35 -8.99
C ASN A 178 -12.60 -8.71 -9.13
N GLY A 179 -13.50 -7.91 -8.56
CA GLY A 179 -14.95 -8.06 -8.74
C GLY A 179 -15.36 -7.77 -10.18
N ALA A 180 -14.82 -6.71 -10.81
CA ALA A 180 -15.05 -6.47 -12.23
C ALA A 180 -14.56 -7.65 -13.09
N PHE A 181 -13.37 -8.18 -12.80
CA PHE A 181 -12.84 -9.35 -13.52
C PHE A 181 -13.71 -10.60 -13.32
N LEU A 182 -14.23 -10.83 -12.12
CA LEU A 182 -15.19 -11.90 -11.86
C LEU A 182 -16.48 -11.71 -12.67
N GLY A 183 -17.00 -10.49 -12.73
CA GLY A 183 -18.20 -10.20 -13.51
C GLY A 183 -17.98 -10.41 -15.01
N LEU A 184 -16.83 -10.01 -15.56
CA LEU A 184 -16.43 -10.33 -16.93
C LEU A 184 -16.30 -11.85 -17.15
N ALA A 185 -15.67 -12.56 -16.20
CA ALA A 185 -15.50 -14.00 -16.26
C ALA A 185 -16.83 -14.77 -16.26
N LEU A 186 -17.86 -14.23 -15.60
CA LEU A 186 -19.18 -14.85 -15.51
C LEU A 186 -20.10 -14.45 -16.66
N ALA A 187 -20.08 -13.18 -17.07
CA ALA A 187 -20.98 -12.66 -18.08
C ALA A 187 -20.50 -12.86 -19.52
N GLY A 188 -19.19 -13.06 -19.72
CA GLY A 188 -18.58 -13.26 -21.03
C GLY A 188 -18.96 -12.17 -22.03
N ASP A 189 -19.33 -12.58 -23.23
CA ASP A 189 -19.69 -11.70 -24.35
C ASP A 189 -21.17 -11.28 -24.37
N SER A 190 -21.88 -11.43 -23.24
CA SER A 190 -23.27 -10.97 -23.16
C SER A 190 -23.40 -9.44 -23.21
N ASP A 191 -24.54 -8.96 -23.72
CA ASP A 191 -24.87 -7.52 -23.78
C ASP A 191 -24.83 -6.83 -22.40
N ASN A 192 -24.98 -7.63 -21.33
CA ASN A 192 -24.96 -7.16 -19.93
C ASN A 192 -23.60 -7.34 -19.24
N SER A 193 -22.52 -7.63 -19.97
CA SER A 193 -21.19 -7.86 -19.39
C SER A 193 -20.69 -6.67 -18.57
N GLY A 194 -20.89 -5.45 -19.07
CA GLY A 194 -20.52 -4.21 -18.37
C GLY A 194 -21.30 -4.01 -17.07
N ASN A 195 -22.62 -4.23 -17.09
CA ASN A 195 -23.48 -4.11 -15.92
C ASN A 195 -23.12 -5.18 -14.87
N THR A 196 -22.85 -6.40 -15.32
CA THR A 196 -22.45 -7.51 -14.45
C THR A 196 -21.07 -7.25 -13.83
N ALA A 197 -20.10 -6.78 -14.61
CA ALA A 197 -18.79 -6.36 -14.11
C ALA A 197 -18.90 -5.26 -13.05
N LEU A 198 -19.77 -4.27 -13.27
CA LEU A 198 -20.00 -3.18 -12.31
C LEU A 198 -20.65 -3.67 -10.99
N LEU A 199 -21.64 -4.56 -11.09
CA LEU A 199 -22.29 -5.18 -9.93
C LEU A 199 -21.31 -6.02 -9.11
N PHE A 200 -20.55 -6.90 -9.77
CA PHE A 200 -19.55 -7.73 -9.10
C PHE A 200 -18.36 -6.92 -8.58
N SER A 201 -17.98 -5.83 -9.25
CA SER A 201 -17.03 -4.84 -8.73
C SER A 201 -17.48 -4.30 -7.37
N THR A 202 -18.74 -3.88 -7.25
CA THR A 202 -19.32 -3.40 -5.99
C THR A 202 -19.34 -4.49 -4.93
N ALA A 203 -19.84 -5.68 -5.26
CA ALA A 203 -19.89 -6.81 -4.33
C ALA A 203 -18.48 -7.21 -3.85
N GLY A 204 -17.52 -7.29 -4.78
CA GLY A 204 -16.12 -7.60 -4.51
C GLY A 204 -15.46 -6.55 -3.63
N SER A 205 -15.70 -5.26 -3.90
CA SER A 205 -15.20 -4.16 -3.08
C SER A 205 -15.69 -4.25 -1.64
N ILE A 206 -16.98 -4.49 -1.43
CA ILE A 206 -17.55 -4.65 -0.09
C ILE A 206 -16.94 -5.87 0.61
N ALA A 207 -16.91 -7.02 -0.07
CA ALA A 207 -16.43 -8.28 0.50
C ALA A 207 -14.93 -8.25 0.84
N LEU A 208 -14.07 -7.89 -0.13
CA LEU A 208 -12.63 -7.81 0.08
C LEU A 208 -12.24 -6.66 1.02
N GLY A 209 -13.01 -5.57 1.03
CA GLY A 209 -12.87 -4.51 2.02
C GLY A 209 -13.08 -5.01 3.45
N GLU A 210 -14.13 -5.80 3.67
CA GLU A 210 -14.39 -6.41 4.97
C GLU A 210 -13.34 -7.47 5.35
N ILE A 211 -12.97 -8.33 4.40
CA ILE A 211 -11.93 -9.35 4.61
C ILE A 211 -10.60 -8.67 4.98
N GLY A 212 -10.21 -7.61 4.28
CA GLY A 212 -9.00 -6.84 4.57
C GLY A 212 -9.04 -6.22 5.97
N PHE A 213 -10.16 -5.58 6.32
CA PHE A 213 -10.38 -5.00 7.64
C PHE A 213 -10.28 -6.05 8.76
N GLN A 214 -11.02 -7.15 8.66
CA GLN A 214 -11.06 -8.20 9.67
C GLN A 214 -9.74 -8.96 9.78
N THR A 215 -9.10 -9.26 8.64
CA THR A 215 -7.80 -9.91 8.62
C THR A 215 -6.76 -9.05 9.32
N GLN A 216 -6.78 -7.73 9.10
CA GLN A 216 -5.86 -6.82 9.76
C GLN A 216 -6.12 -6.72 11.27
N LYS A 217 -7.38 -6.69 11.72
CA LYS A 217 -7.69 -6.75 13.17
C LYS A 217 -7.15 -8.02 13.84
N ARG A 218 -7.13 -9.15 13.12
CA ARG A 218 -6.68 -10.45 13.65
C ARG A 218 -5.17 -10.66 13.58
N LYS A 219 -4.54 -10.25 12.47
CA LYS A 219 -3.13 -10.57 12.18
C LYS A 219 -2.16 -9.40 12.37
N ASN A 220 -2.67 -8.17 12.43
CA ASN A 220 -1.91 -6.94 12.65
C ASN A 220 -0.66 -6.80 11.75
N PHE A 221 -0.84 -6.89 10.43
CA PHE A 221 0.25 -6.70 9.47
C PHE A 221 0.82 -5.27 9.50
N SER A 222 2.11 -5.12 9.15
CA SER A 222 2.74 -3.80 9.02
C SER A 222 2.15 -3.02 7.83
N GLU A 223 2.31 -1.69 7.81
CA GLU A 223 1.82 -0.87 6.69
C GLU A 223 2.45 -1.30 5.37
N GLY A 224 3.77 -1.54 5.33
CA GLY A 224 4.41 -1.98 4.09
C GLY A 224 4.03 -3.40 3.69
N HIS A 225 3.66 -4.28 4.62
CA HIS A 225 3.07 -5.58 4.26
C HIS A 225 1.76 -5.41 3.50
N ILE A 226 0.85 -4.58 4.02
CA ILE A 226 -0.44 -4.28 3.37
C ILE A 226 -0.21 -3.68 1.98
N GLU A 227 0.73 -2.75 1.87
CA GLU A 227 1.01 -2.06 0.62
C GLU A 227 1.70 -2.97 -0.39
N MET A 228 2.58 -3.88 0.04
CA MET A 228 3.21 -4.86 -0.84
C MET A 228 2.18 -5.83 -1.41
N MET A 229 1.23 -6.28 -0.58
CA MET A 229 0.08 -7.04 -1.07
C MET A 229 -0.73 -6.23 -2.08
N ARG A 230 -0.99 -4.94 -1.83
CA ARG A 230 -1.69 -4.07 -2.78
C ARG A 230 -0.92 -3.93 -4.10
N HIS A 231 0.38 -3.62 -4.04
CA HIS A 231 1.26 -3.48 -5.22
C HIS A 231 1.17 -4.71 -6.10
N TYR A 232 1.38 -5.89 -5.54
CA TYR A 232 1.29 -7.13 -6.28
C TYR A 232 -0.15 -7.53 -6.66
N GLY A 233 -1.15 -7.12 -5.90
CA GLY A 233 -2.56 -7.25 -6.24
C GLY A 233 -2.96 -6.47 -7.49
N PHE A 234 -2.19 -5.44 -7.87
CA PHE A 234 -2.31 -4.74 -9.16
C PHE A 234 -1.35 -5.29 -10.21
N LEU A 235 -0.12 -5.61 -9.82
CA LEU A 235 0.89 -6.17 -10.73
C LEU A 235 0.41 -7.49 -11.35
N GLY A 236 -0.22 -8.37 -10.56
CA GLY A 236 -0.67 -9.68 -11.00
C GLY A 236 -1.71 -9.65 -12.11
N PRO A 237 -2.83 -8.92 -11.96
CA PRO A 237 -3.79 -8.75 -13.05
C PRO A 237 -3.19 -8.01 -14.24
N PHE A 238 -2.33 -7.00 -14.00
CA PHE A 238 -1.66 -6.29 -15.08
C PHE A 238 -0.80 -7.25 -15.94
N THR A 239 0.04 -8.08 -15.32
CA THR A 239 0.88 -9.04 -16.05
C THR A 239 0.05 -10.13 -16.71
N ALA A 240 -1.01 -10.62 -16.06
CA ALA A 240 -1.94 -11.56 -16.67
C ALA A 240 -2.64 -10.95 -17.90
N GLY A 241 -3.10 -9.70 -17.81
CA GLY A 241 -3.72 -8.97 -18.92
C GLY A 241 -2.77 -8.81 -20.11
N MET A 242 -1.50 -8.54 -19.86
CA MET A 242 -0.48 -8.49 -20.92
C MET A 242 -0.21 -9.85 -21.58
N ILE A 243 -0.23 -10.94 -20.80
CA ILE A 243 -0.12 -12.31 -21.35
C ILE A 243 -1.35 -12.65 -22.20
N ILE A 244 -2.54 -12.31 -21.71
CA ILE A 244 -3.81 -12.51 -22.43
C ILE A 244 -3.80 -11.71 -23.74
N ALA A 245 -3.39 -10.43 -23.71
CA ALA A 245 -3.23 -9.61 -24.90
C ALA A 245 -2.27 -10.23 -25.92
N SER A 246 -1.20 -10.90 -25.45
CA SER A 246 -0.27 -11.60 -26.35
C SER A 246 -0.82 -12.88 -26.98
N SER A 247 -1.94 -13.39 -26.49
CA SER A 247 -2.61 -14.59 -27.00
C SER A 247 -3.75 -14.30 -27.99
N GLU A 248 -4.06 -13.02 -28.23
CA GLU A 248 -5.16 -12.56 -29.11
C GLU A 248 -6.54 -13.12 -28.76
N THR A 249 -6.75 -13.57 -27.52
CA THR A 249 -8.07 -14.03 -27.08
C THR A 249 -9.03 -12.85 -26.98
N SER A 250 -10.16 -12.94 -27.67
CA SER A 250 -11.28 -12.00 -27.56
C SER A 250 -12.37 -12.46 -26.59
N ASP A 251 -12.29 -13.72 -26.12
CA ASP A 251 -13.28 -14.29 -25.18
C ASP A 251 -13.19 -13.60 -23.82
N ASN A 252 -14.23 -12.83 -23.48
CA ASN A 252 -14.34 -12.13 -22.21
C ASN A 252 -14.35 -13.07 -20.99
N HIS A 253 -14.79 -14.33 -21.14
CA HIS A 253 -14.66 -15.32 -20.06
C HIS A 253 -13.20 -15.59 -19.74
N ALA A 254 -12.41 -15.90 -20.78
CA ALA A 254 -10.98 -16.17 -20.63
C ALA A 254 -10.22 -14.93 -20.11
N ILE A 255 -10.56 -13.74 -20.61
CA ILE A 255 -9.98 -12.48 -20.15
C ILE A 255 -10.28 -12.27 -18.66
N GLY A 256 -11.55 -12.33 -18.26
CA GLY A 256 -11.96 -12.13 -16.87
C GLY A 256 -11.34 -13.15 -15.92
N ALA A 257 -11.36 -14.43 -16.29
CA ALA A 257 -10.78 -15.51 -15.49
C ALA A 257 -9.27 -15.37 -15.34
N GLY A 258 -8.57 -15.04 -16.42
CA GLY A 258 -7.12 -14.84 -16.41
C GLY A 258 -6.70 -13.64 -15.56
N LEU A 259 -7.41 -12.51 -15.67
CA LEU A 259 -7.16 -11.32 -14.83
C LEU A 259 -7.41 -11.60 -13.34
N LEU A 260 -8.50 -12.31 -13.01
CA LEU A 260 -8.81 -12.71 -11.64
C LEU A 260 -7.76 -13.68 -11.08
N GLY A 261 -7.36 -14.68 -11.87
CA GLY A 261 -6.27 -15.59 -11.52
C GLY A 261 -4.96 -14.85 -11.27
N GLY A 262 -4.62 -13.88 -12.12
CA GLY A 262 -3.49 -12.97 -11.93
C GLY A 262 -3.57 -12.19 -10.63
N GLY A 263 -4.76 -11.69 -10.27
CA GLY A 263 -5.03 -11.01 -8.99
C GLY A 263 -4.73 -11.86 -7.77
N VAL A 264 -5.24 -13.10 -7.75
CA VAL A 264 -5.03 -14.04 -6.65
C VAL A 264 -3.55 -14.42 -6.54
N VAL A 265 -2.91 -14.78 -7.65
CA VAL A 265 -1.48 -15.12 -7.69
C VAL A 265 -0.63 -13.93 -7.24
N GLY A 266 -0.94 -12.72 -7.71
CA GLY A 266 -0.29 -11.48 -7.28
C GLY A 266 -0.38 -11.29 -5.77
N LEU A 267 -1.56 -11.39 -5.17
CA LEU A 267 -1.74 -11.27 -3.73
C LEU A 267 -0.90 -12.29 -2.93
N VAL A 268 -0.82 -13.55 -3.40
CA VAL A 268 0.01 -14.58 -2.77
C VAL A 268 1.49 -14.22 -2.86
N ILE A 269 1.96 -13.76 -4.02
CA ILE A 269 3.35 -13.30 -4.20
C ILE A 269 3.63 -12.11 -3.27
N GLY A 270 2.77 -11.10 -3.23
CA GLY A 270 2.92 -9.93 -2.38
C GLY A 270 2.99 -10.28 -0.90
N HIS A 271 2.14 -11.21 -0.44
CA HIS A 271 2.19 -11.72 0.93
C HIS A 271 3.52 -12.42 1.24
N ASN A 272 4.03 -13.24 0.32
CA ASN A 272 5.29 -13.96 0.49
C ASN A 272 6.51 -13.02 0.45
N VAL A 273 6.51 -12.02 -0.42
CA VAL A 273 7.55 -11.00 -0.49
C VAL A 273 7.60 -10.18 0.79
N ALA A 274 6.43 -9.74 1.28
CA ALA A 274 6.33 -8.97 2.53
C ALA A 274 6.78 -9.76 3.77
N LYS A 275 6.65 -11.08 3.77
CA LYS A 275 7.17 -11.93 4.86
C LYS A 275 8.70 -12.00 4.89
N LYS A 276 9.36 -11.92 3.74
CA LYS A 276 10.83 -12.05 3.63
C LYS A 276 11.57 -10.80 4.09
N TYR A 277 10.94 -9.64 3.97
CA TYR A 277 11.56 -8.36 4.34
C TYR A 277 10.49 -7.38 4.82
N ASP A 278 10.77 -6.68 5.92
CA ASP A 278 9.87 -5.69 6.49
C ASP A 278 9.98 -4.37 5.72
N TYR A 279 9.24 -4.29 4.62
CA TYR A 279 9.13 -3.06 3.83
C TYR A 279 8.39 -2.01 4.66
N SER A 280 8.85 -0.76 4.59
CA SER A 280 8.02 0.38 4.99
C SER A 280 6.97 0.66 3.91
N GLN A 281 5.95 1.47 4.21
CA GLN A 281 5.09 1.99 3.16
C GLN A 281 5.91 2.74 2.09
N GLY A 282 6.84 3.61 2.51
CA GLY A 282 7.59 4.45 1.57
C GLY A 282 8.46 3.63 0.62
N ASP A 283 8.96 2.49 1.09
CA ASP A 283 9.69 1.52 0.27
C ASP A 283 8.78 0.98 -0.84
N VAL A 284 7.56 0.57 -0.48
CA VAL A 284 6.59 0.05 -1.46
C VAL A 284 6.16 1.14 -2.46
N ASP A 285 5.91 2.36 -2.01
CA ASP A 285 5.54 3.48 -2.91
C ASP A 285 6.66 3.75 -3.94
N ALA A 286 7.92 3.67 -3.54
CA ALA A 286 9.07 3.77 -4.44
C ALA A 286 9.19 2.57 -5.40
N ILE A 287 8.91 1.34 -4.92
CA ILE A 287 8.86 0.12 -5.76
C ILE A 287 7.76 0.24 -6.81
N SER A 288 6.55 0.64 -6.41
CA SER A 288 5.40 0.79 -7.31
C SER A 288 5.69 1.84 -8.38
N ALA A 289 6.26 2.99 -8.00
CA ALA A 289 6.65 4.02 -8.96
C ALA A 289 7.65 3.49 -10.00
N LEU A 290 8.69 2.77 -9.57
CA LEU A 290 9.66 2.18 -10.50
C LEU A 290 9.02 1.12 -11.40
N SER A 291 8.12 0.31 -10.86
CA SER A 291 7.39 -0.72 -11.62
C SER A 291 6.58 -0.08 -12.76
N ILE A 292 5.86 1.01 -12.48
CA ILE A 292 5.09 1.77 -13.48
C ILE A 292 6.01 2.39 -14.53
N VAL A 293 7.12 2.99 -14.12
CA VAL A 293 8.12 3.55 -15.05
C VAL A 293 8.65 2.47 -15.99
N SER A 294 8.99 1.30 -15.46
CA SER A 294 9.44 0.17 -16.28
C SER A 294 8.34 -0.38 -17.18
N ALA A 295 7.07 -0.39 -16.75
CA ALA A 295 5.94 -0.70 -17.61
C ALA A 295 5.88 0.24 -18.82
N GLY A 296 6.05 1.54 -18.58
CA GLY A 296 6.08 2.57 -19.62
C GLY A 296 7.16 2.31 -20.69
N PHE A 297 8.37 1.91 -20.29
CA PHE A 297 9.39 1.47 -21.25
C PHE A 297 8.97 0.25 -22.06
N GLY A 298 8.33 -0.74 -21.42
CA GLY A 298 7.81 -1.90 -22.13
C GLY A 298 6.74 -1.52 -23.16
N PHE A 299 5.85 -0.59 -22.82
CA PHE A 299 4.87 -0.05 -23.77
C PHE A 299 5.51 0.77 -24.90
N ALA A 300 6.57 1.52 -24.62
CA ALA A 300 7.30 2.25 -25.66
C ALA A 300 7.90 1.29 -26.70
N LEU A 301 8.48 0.17 -26.26
CA LEU A 301 8.98 -0.89 -27.16
C LEU A 301 7.86 -1.57 -27.95
N VAL A 302 6.71 -1.81 -27.33
CA VAL A 302 5.52 -2.33 -28.02
C VAL A 302 5.07 -1.36 -29.12
N ALA A 303 4.99 -0.06 -28.81
CA ALA A 303 4.53 0.95 -29.76
C ALA A 303 5.45 1.08 -30.98
N GLU A 304 6.77 0.89 -30.81
CA GLU A 304 7.71 0.82 -31.92
C GLU A 304 7.52 -0.46 -32.76
N SER A 305 7.30 -1.58 -32.09
CA SER A 305 7.22 -2.90 -32.74
C SER A 305 5.92 -3.11 -33.52
N LEU A 306 4.79 -2.57 -33.05
CA LEU A 306 3.50 -2.65 -33.74
C LEU A 306 3.52 -1.94 -35.10
N ASN A 307 4.36 -0.92 -35.26
CA ASN A 307 4.53 -0.25 -36.57
C ASN A 307 5.37 -1.08 -37.56
N ALA A 308 6.05 -2.14 -37.10
CA ALA A 308 7.00 -2.91 -37.88
C ALA A 308 6.54 -4.34 -38.22
N ASN A 309 5.74 -4.99 -37.36
CA ASN A 309 5.10 -6.29 -37.59
C ASN A 309 4.02 -6.56 -36.51
N ASP A 310 2.84 -7.03 -36.91
CA ASP A 310 1.75 -7.49 -36.02
C ASP A 310 2.11 -8.81 -35.31
N ASN A 311 3.10 -8.76 -34.41
CA ASN A 311 3.41 -9.89 -33.53
C ASN A 311 2.80 -9.64 -32.15
N PRO A 312 1.69 -10.29 -31.78
CA PRO A 312 1.03 -10.08 -30.48
C PRO A 312 1.95 -10.42 -29.29
N GLY A 313 3.01 -11.21 -29.51
CA GLY A 313 4.02 -11.52 -28.50
C GLY A 313 4.71 -10.29 -27.90
N VAL A 314 4.67 -9.12 -28.55
CA VAL A 314 5.25 -7.88 -28.03
C VAL A 314 4.61 -7.42 -26.72
N PHE A 315 3.33 -7.75 -26.46
CA PHE A 315 2.65 -7.38 -25.21
C PHE A 315 3.26 -8.04 -23.97
N LEU A 316 4.10 -9.07 -24.12
CA LEU A 316 4.90 -9.62 -23.02
C LEU A 316 5.98 -8.66 -22.51
N LEU A 317 6.39 -7.66 -23.32
CA LEU A 317 7.43 -6.70 -22.94
C LEU A 317 7.00 -5.84 -21.74
N PRO A 318 5.84 -5.15 -21.73
CA PRO A 318 5.33 -4.46 -20.55
C PRO A 318 5.26 -5.35 -19.30
N ALA A 319 4.81 -6.60 -19.43
CA ALA A 319 4.77 -7.53 -18.30
C ALA A 319 6.18 -7.78 -17.73
N ALA A 320 7.12 -8.14 -18.62
CA ALA A 320 8.50 -8.44 -18.25
C ALA A 320 9.20 -7.23 -17.63
N THR A 321 9.10 -6.05 -18.24
CA THR A 321 9.74 -4.84 -17.73
C THR A 321 9.14 -4.41 -16.39
N THR A 322 7.83 -4.54 -16.19
CA THR A 322 7.19 -4.21 -14.91
C THR A 322 7.64 -5.15 -13.78
N ILE A 323 7.76 -6.46 -14.07
CA ILE A 323 8.31 -7.44 -13.11
C ILE A 323 9.76 -7.09 -12.75
N VAL A 324 10.59 -6.83 -13.77
CA VAL A 324 11.99 -6.43 -13.57
C VAL A 324 12.09 -5.15 -12.75
N GLY A 325 11.29 -4.13 -13.08
CA GLY A 325 11.21 -2.87 -12.34
C GLY A 325 10.83 -3.08 -10.88
N SER A 326 9.86 -3.96 -10.60
CA SER A 326 9.47 -4.31 -9.23
C SER A 326 10.60 -5.03 -8.47
N MET A 327 11.29 -5.98 -9.11
CA MET A 327 12.42 -6.70 -8.51
C MET A 327 13.61 -5.78 -8.23
N LEU A 328 13.94 -4.88 -9.18
CA LEU A 328 14.99 -3.89 -9.00
C LEU A 328 14.64 -2.90 -7.88
N GLY A 329 13.38 -2.45 -7.82
CA GLY A 329 12.89 -1.61 -6.73
C GLY A 329 13.01 -2.31 -5.39
N GLN A 330 12.59 -3.58 -5.30
CA GLN A 330 12.69 -4.35 -4.06
C GLN A 330 14.13 -4.54 -3.60
N LYS A 331 15.05 -4.77 -4.53
CA LYS A 331 16.48 -4.86 -4.22
C LYS A 331 17.05 -3.52 -3.78
N SER A 332 16.60 -2.41 -4.40
CA SER A 332 17.16 -1.08 -4.15
C SER A 332 16.77 -0.53 -2.78
N VAL A 333 15.53 -0.78 -2.31
CA VAL A 333 15.00 -0.24 -1.04
C VAL A 333 15.45 -1.00 0.20
N LYS A 334 16.02 -2.21 0.06
CA LYS A 334 16.46 -3.01 1.21
C LYS A 334 17.48 -2.27 2.07
N GLY A 335 17.16 -2.15 3.35
CA GLY A 335 17.96 -1.51 4.39
C GLY A 335 17.83 0.02 4.44
N ILE A 336 16.99 0.64 3.60
CA ILE A 336 16.84 2.10 3.54
C ILE A 336 15.67 2.58 4.42
N HIS A 337 14.56 1.83 4.43
CA HIS A 337 13.33 2.16 5.15
C HIS A 337 12.85 3.60 4.91
N LEU A 338 12.45 3.89 3.67
CA LEU A 338 11.91 5.18 3.28
C LEU A 338 10.67 5.52 4.12
N THR A 339 10.55 6.77 4.55
CA THR A 339 9.33 7.22 5.20
C THR A 339 8.18 7.32 4.20
N LYS A 340 6.93 7.28 4.70
CA LYS A 340 5.73 7.55 3.88
C LYS A 340 5.84 8.84 3.05
N SER A 341 6.39 9.90 3.64
CA SER A 341 6.54 11.17 2.95
C SER A 341 7.57 11.09 1.82
N GLN A 342 8.70 10.42 2.06
CA GLN A 342 9.74 10.21 1.05
C GLN A 342 9.23 9.37 -0.11
N GLY A 343 8.54 8.24 0.18
CA GLY A 343 7.91 7.40 -0.84
C GLY A 343 6.89 8.15 -1.68
N ASN A 344 5.95 8.86 -1.03
CA ASN A 344 4.98 9.71 -1.73
C ASN A 344 5.66 10.78 -2.61
N MET A 345 6.71 11.42 -2.11
CA MET A 345 7.43 12.45 -2.88
C MET A 345 8.13 11.85 -4.10
N ILE A 346 8.73 10.66 -3.97
CA ILE A 346 9.29 9.91 -5.11
C ILE A 346 8.17 9.64 -6.14
N SER A 347 7.02 9.11 -5.71
CA SER A 347 5.90 8.81 -6.62
C SER A 347 5.34 10.06 -7.31
N PHE A 348 5.17 11.18 -6.58
CA PHE A 348 4.68 12.43 -7.16
C PHE A 348 5.70 13.07 -8.11
N ALA A 349 6.99 13.07 -7.77
CA ALA A 349 8.03 13.55 -8.67
C ALA A 349 8.10 12.71 -9.95
N THR A 350 7.98 11.38 -9.82
CA THR A 350 7.94 10.44 -10.94
C THR A 350 6.75 10.71 -11.86
N GLY A 351 5.54 10.80 -11.31
CA GLY A 351 4.32 11.08 -12.07
C GLY A 351 4.31 12.49 -12.68
N GLY A 352 4.76 13.50 -11.93
CA GLY A 352 4.88 14.88 -12.41
C GLY A 352 5.87 15.00 -13.57
N ALA A 353 7.03 14.34 -13.48
CA ALA A 353 8.00 14.31 -14.57
C ALA A 353 7.46 13.56 -15.80
N ALA A 354 6.70 12.47 -15.62
CA ALA A 354 6.01 11.79 -16.72
C ALA A 354 5.04 12.73 -17.44
N LEU A 355 4.25 13.51 -16.70
CA LEU A 355 3.32 14.50 -17.27
C LEU A 355 4.05 15.62 -18.01
N VAL A 356 5.19 16.09 -17.49
CA VAL A 356 6.04 17.06 -18.21
C VAL A 356 6.55 16.47 -19.53
N GLY A 357 7.03 15.22 -19.51
CA GLY A 357 7.46 14.52 -20.71
C GLY A 357 6.31 14.34 -21.71
N LEU A 358 5.10 14.00 -21.25
CA LEU A 358 3.90 13.92 -22.10
C LEU A 358 3.56 15.27 -22.71
N GLY A 359 3.56 16.34 -21.91
CA GLY A 359 3.31 17.70 -22.40
C GLY A 359 4.33 18.13 -23.47
N LEU A 360 5.61 17.78 -23.29
CA LEU A 360 6.65 18.04 -24.29
C LEU A 360 6.36 17.28 -25.60
N MET A 361 5.94 16.01 -25.52
CA MET A 361 5.59 15.22 -26.71
C MET A 361 4.36 15.77 -27.43
N VAL A 362 3.38 16.30 -26.71
CA VAL A 362 2.22 16.97 -27.30
C VAL A 362 2.63 18.25 -28.01
N VAL A 363 3.48 19.09 -27.40
CA VAL A 363 3.97 20.34 -28.01
C VAL A 363 4.84 20.09 -29.24
N LEU A 364 5.61 19.00 -29.24
CA LEU A 364 6.46 18.61 -30.36
C LEU A 364 5.71 17.76 -31.41
N GLU A 365 4.41 17.56 -31.24
CA GLU A 365 3.56 16.77 -32.15
C GLU A 365 4.18 15.39 -32.47
N ALA A 366 4.66 14.70 -31.44
CA ALA A 366 5.37 13.44 -31.62
C ALA A 366 4.46 12.36 -32.24
N GLU A 367 4.71 12.03 -33.51
CA GLU A 367 3.92 11.02 -34.25
C GLU A 367 4.29 9.57 -33.90
N SER A 368 5.50 9.35 -33.35
CA SER A 368 5.97 8.02 -32.96
C SER A 368 5.49 7.64 -31.58
N GLY A 369 4.81 6.49 -31.46
CA GLY A 369 4.42 5.91 -30.18
C GLY A 369 5.61 5.62 -29.25
N LEU A 370 6.80 5.32 -29.81
CA LEU A 370 8.04 5.21 -29.05
C LEU A 370 8.39 6.52 -28.34
N LEU A 371 8.27 7.65 -29.02
CA LEU A 371 8.55 8.97 -28.45
C LEU A 371 7.45 9.37 -27.47
N ALA A 372 6.19 9.19 -27.87
CA ALA A 372 5.01 9.55 -27.07
C ALA A 372 4.94 8.84 -25.72
N ILE A 373 5.47 7.61 -25.60
CA ILE A 373 5.48 6.83 -24.34
C ILE A 373 6.89 6.78 -23.71
N GLY A 374 7.93 6.66 -24.53
CA GLY A 374 9.30 6.49 -24.10
C GLY A 374 9.87 7.76 -23.45
N VAL A 375 9.61 8.94 -24.01
CA VAL A 375 10.10 10.20 -23.42
C VAL A 375 9.47 10.47 -22.04
N PRO A 376 8.15 10.37 -21.84
CA PRO A 376 7.56 10.42 -20.49
C PRO A 376 8.18 9.42 -19.51
N SER A 377 8.40 8.18 -19.96
CA SER A 377 8.98 7.12 -19.13
C SER A 377 10.43 7.44 -18.71
N LEU A 378 11.20 8.05 -19.63
CA LEU A 378 12.57 8.50 -19.34
C LEU A 378 12.59 9.65 -18.32
N PHE A 379 11.74 10.66 -18.49
CA PHE A 379 11.61 11.75 -17.52
C PHE A 379 11.21 11.23 -16.14
N ALA A 380 10.23 10.33 -16.10
CA ALA A 380 9.77 9.66 -14.89
C ALA A 380 10.92 8.88 -14.21
N LEU A 381 11.72 8.13 -14.98
CA LEU A 381 12.87 7.39 -14.47
C LEU A 381 13.93 8.32 -13.88
N ILE A 382 14.28 9.40 -14.57
CA ILE A 382 15.28 10.37 -14.11
C ILE A 382 14.83 10.98 -12.77
N ALA A 383 13.57 11.44 -12.69
CA ALA A 383 13.02 12.01 -11.47
C ALA A 383 12.97 10.98 -10.33
N HIS A 384 12.54 9.75 -10.64
CA HIS A 384 12.53 8.64 -9.68
C HIS A 384 13.92 8.39 -9.10
N GLN A 385 14.93 8.18 -9.96
CA GLN A 385 16.29 7.85 -9.54
C GLN A 385 16.95 9.01 -8.79
N ALA A 386 16.72 10.25 -9.20
CA ALA A 386 17.24 11.43 -8.53
C ALA A 386 16.69 11.53 -7.09
N MET A 387 15.37 11.44 -6.93
CA MET A 387 14.72 11.53 -5.62
C MET A 387 15.04 10.34 -4.73
N PHE A 388 14.99 9.12 -5.29
CA PHE A 388 15.33 7.90 -4.56
C PHE A 388 16.78 7.92 -4.05
N THR A 389 17.73 8.31 -4.90
CA THR A 389 19.15 8.38 -4.51
C THR A 389 19.39 9.44 -3.43
N SER A 390 18.70 10.58 -3.51
CA SER A 390 18.76 11.63 -2.50
C SER A 390 18.33 11.10 -1.12
N TYR A 391 17.13 10.51 -1.03
CA TYR A 391 16.62 9.98 0.23
C TYR A 391 17.37 8.73 0.72
N LYS A 392 17.89 7.91 -0.20
CA LYS A 392 18.77 6.80 0.15
C LYS A 392 20.02 7.30 0.87
N LYS A 393 20.68 8.35 0.35
CA LYS A 393 21.86 8.94 0.99
C LYS A 393 21.52 9.51 2.36
N GLU A 394 20.39 10.21 2.48
CA GLU A 394 19.91 10.78 3.74
C GLU A 394 19.67 9.69 4.81
N ASN A 395 18.90 8.66 4.48
CA ASN A 395 18.56 7.60 5.43
C ASN A 395 19.79 6.76 5.82
N LEU A 396 20.67 6.43 4.86
CA LEU A 396 21.91 5.70 5.16
C LEU A 396 22.89 6.53 6.00
N ALA A 397 22.94 7.85 5.82
CA ALA A 397 23.75 8.73 6.66
C ALA A 397 23.23 8.76 8.11
N GLN A 398 21.90 8.82 8.28
CA GLN A 398 21.27 8.75 9.60
C GLN A 398 21.51 7.41 10.31
N LEU A 399 21.53 6.30 9.55
CA LEU A 399 21.87 4.97 10.08
C LEU A 399 23.35 4.87 10.51
N LYS A 400 24.27 5.40 9.70
CA LYS A 400 25.73 5.34 9.99
C LYS A 400 26.15 6.21 11.16
N LEU A 401 25.51 7.35 11.37
CA LEU A 401 25.87 8.29 12.44
C LEU A 401 25.27 7.89 13.81
N GLY A 402 24.45 6.84 13.87
CA GLY A 402 23.50 6.65 14.95
C GLY A 402 22.54 7.85 15.01
N GLN A 403 21.35 7.68 15.58
CA GLN A 403 20.36 8.78 15.70
C GLN A 403 20.78 9.94 16.63
N SER A 404 22.08 10.19 16.83
CA SER A 404 22.63 11.21 17.71
C SER A 404 23.11 12.49 16.99
N ALA A 405 23.22 12.52 15.67
CA ALA A 405 23.90 13.63 14.99
C ALA A 405 23.03 14.82 14.55
N ASN A 406 21.71 14.84 14.81
CA ASN A 406 20.90 16.02 14.42
C ASN A 406 19.70 16.33 15.34
N LYS A 407 19.98 16.59 16.62
CA LYS A 407 19.08 17.35 17.52
C LYS A 407 19.64 18.75 17.79
N ARG A 408 20.06 19.48 16.76
CA ARG A 408 20.36 20.90 16.91
C ARG A 408 19.59 21.67 15.85
N LEU A 409 18.47 22.25 16.30
CA LEU A 409 17.42 22.96 15.55
C LEU A 409 16.45 22.11 14.73
N GLN A 410 15.24 21.92 15.27
CA GLN A 410 14.05 21.71 14.45
C GLN A 410 13.31 23.05 14.29
N LEU A 411 13.46 23.68 13.11
CA LEU A 411 12.61 24.78 12.69
C LEU A 411 11.33 24.19 12.08
N SER A 412 10.19 24.41 12.73
CA SER A 412 8.89 24.09 12.14
C SER A 412 8.11 25.38 11.89
N MET A 413 7.69 25.58 10.65
CA MET A 413 6.81 26.67 10.23
C MET A 413 5.44 26.07 9.93
N ASN A 414 4.41 26.52 10.63
CA ASN A 414 3.04 26.13 10.36
C ASN A 414 2.26 27.36 9.88
N VAL A 415 1.78 27.32 8.65
CA VAL A 415 1.02 28.40 8.02
C VAL A 415 -0.45 27.98 8.00
N ALA A 416 -1.29 28.79 8.64
CA ALA A 416 -2.73 28.56 8.74
C ALA A 416 -3.46 29.72 8.02
N PRO A 417 -3.60 29.68 6.68
CA PRO A 417 -4.24 30.74 5.92
C PRO A 417 -5.70 30.97 6.34
N GLU A 418 -6.38 29.97 6.90
CA GLU A 418 -7.70 30.08 7.51
C GLU A 418 -7.76 31.10 8.67
N ASN A 419 -6.65 31.31 9.39
CA ASN A 419 -6.56 32.31 10.45
C ASN A 419 -6.59 33.74 9.88
N TYR A 420 -6.21 33.96 8.61
CA TYR A 420 -6.32 35.26 7.96
C TYR A 420 -7.80 35.67 7.80
N PHE A 421 -8.64 34.77 7.28
CA PHE A 421 -10.07 35.02 7.11
C PHE A 421 -10.80 35.13 8.45
N THR A 422 -10.38 34.32 9.43
CA THR A 422 -10.95 34.34 10.78
C THR A 422 -10.60 35.64 11.50
N ASN A 423 -9.37 36.14 11.39
CA ASN A 423 -8.97 37.43 11.95
C ASN A 423 -9.65 38.61 11.22
N LYS A 424 -9.84 38.52 9.90
CA LYS A 424 -10.55 39.56 9.13
C LYS A 424 -12.02 39.69 9.57
N ARG A 425 -12.70 38.56 9.84
CA ARG A 425 -14.06 38.54 10.39
C ARG A 425 -14.13 38.97 11.86
N ALA A 426 -13.07 38.71 12.64
CA ALA A 426 -12.98 39.11 14.04
C ALA A 426 -12.55 40.57 14.23
N GLY A 427 -11.95 41.22 13.23
CA GLY A 427 -11.45 42.59 13.29
C GLY A 427 -12.48 43.64 13.70
N GLU A 428 -13.77 43.42 13.41
CA GLU A 428 -14.86 44.30 13.86
C GLU A 428 -15.21 44.12 15.35
N LYS A 429 -14.85 43.00 15.98
CA LYS A 429 -15.14 42.69 17.40
C LYS A 429 -13.92 42.79 18.33
N ILE A 430 -12.70 42.74 17.80
CA ILE A 430 -11.45 42.73 18.59
C ILE A 430 -11.21 44.08 19.31
N VAL A 431 -11.75 45.19 18.81
CA VAL A 431 -11.62 46.52 19.44
C VAL A 431 -12.33 46.61 20.80
N GLN A 432 -13.28 45.71 21.09
CA GLN A 432 -14.07 45.76 22.34
C GLN A 432 -13.68 44.73 23.41
N THR A 433 -12.97 43.65 23.08
CA THR A 433 -12.75 42.52 24.01
C THR A 433 -11.29 42.16 24.29
N GLY A 434 -10.32 42.82 23.66
CA GLY A 434 -8.89 42.62 23.96
C GLY A 434 -8.34 41.21 23.66
N GLN A 435 -9.07 40.38 22.91
CA GLN A 435 -8.58 39.06 22.49
C GLN A 435 -7.58 39.19 21.34
N LEU A 436 -6.35 38.70 21.57
CA LEU A 436 -5.27 38.65 20.58
C LEU A 436 -5.64 37.80 19.36
N SER A 437 -5.25 38.28 18.17
CA SER A 437 -5.49 37.62 16.88
C SER A 437 -4.79 36.26 16.79
N ASN A 438 -5.42 35.32 16.08
CA ASN A 438 -4.81 34.00 15.85
C ASN A 438 -3.65 34.14 14.87
N PRO A 439 -2.44 33.64 15.17
CA PRO A 439 -1.29 33.84 14.29
C PRO A 439 -1.45 33.08 12.98
N ILE A 440 -1.23 33.77 11.87
CA ILE A 440 -1.25 33.21 10.50
C ILE A 440 -0.03 32.30 10.28
N VAL A 441 1.09 32.64 10.92
CA VAL A 441 2.33 31.87 10.89
C VAL A 441 2.76 31.56 12.31
N LYS A 442 2.87 30.27 12.65
CA LYS A 442 3.50 29.81 13.89
C LYS A 442 4.87 29.24 13.56
N LEU A 443 5.91 29.95 13.99
CA LEU A 443 7.28 29.45 14.00
C LEU A 443 7.53 28.77 15.34
N ARG A 444 7.94 27.51 15.31
CA ARG A 444 8.39 26.78 16.50
C ARG A 444 9.81 26.31 16.26
N LEU A 445 10.72 26.88 17.04
CA LEU A 445 12.07 26.39 17.18
C LEU A 445 12.09 25.42 18.36
N LYS A 446 12.51 24.18 18.15
CA LYS A 446 12.81 23.24 19.23
C LYS A 446 14.31 23.02 19.31
N PHE A 447 14.86 23.25 20.49
CA PHE A 447 16.24 22.97 20.85
C PHE A 447 16.37 21.52 21.32
#